data_AF-A0A820LQ81-F1
#
_entry.id   AF-A0A820LQ81-F1
#
_cell.length_a   1.000
_cell.length_b   1.000
_cell.length_c   1.000
_cell.angle_alpha   90.00
_cell.angle_beta   90.00
_cell.angle_gamma   90.00
#
_symmetry.space_group_name_H-M   'P 1'
#
loop_
_entity.id
_entity.type
_entity.pdbx_description
1 polymer ?
#
loop_
_entity_poly.entity_id
_entity_poly.type
_entity_poly.pdbx_seq_one_letter_code
_entity_poly.pdbx_strand_id
1 'polypeptide(L)'
;TKSLSGWAVFIPTDEVLQTYTLPQSNQRGFNKSTISKPLLSFYYLDMFVRLLREYGYNHMSLPVLSFMRLIGQTLVQSSSIRTYVLLSIQQVCQELNLLEPMQTVCQLARPFTIRDDDLAVSRAEMISYTNLLVQQREDEAQLKATVGSSGSVF
;
A
#
# COMPACT_ATOMS: atom_id res chain seq x y z
N THR A 1 32.89 -1.80 -1.73
CA THR A 1 32.45 -1.16 -3.00
C THR A 1 31.00 -1.57 -3.23
N LYS A 2 30.06 -0.62 -3.35
CA LYS A 2 28.66 -0.96 -3.68
C LYS A 2 28.65 -1.56 -5.09
N SER A 3 27.97 -2.69 -5.28
CA SER A 3 27.82 -3.31 -6.59
C SER A 3 27.06 -2.37 -7.54
N LEU A 4 27.27 -2.53 -8.85
CA LEU A 4 26.60 -1.73 -9.88
C LEU A 4 25.07 -1.86 -9.83
N SER A 5 24.55 -2.95 -9.25
CA SER A 5 23.14 -3.26 -9.06
C SER A 5 22.55 -2.76 -7.74
N GLY A 6 23.37 -2.17 -6.85
CA GLY A 6 22.93 -1.74 -5.52
C GLY A 6 21.90 -0.59 -5.49
N TRP A 7 21.65 0.07 -6.63
CA TRP A 7 20.59 1.08 -6.77
C TRP A 7 19.19 0.47 -6.90
N ALA A 8 19.09 -0.80 -7.28
CA ALA A 8 17.83 -1.42 -7.72
C ALA A 8 16.89 -1.77 -6.56
N VAL A 9 17.44 -2.02 -5.37
CA VAL A 9 16.65 -2.40 -4.20
C VAL A 9 17.01 -1.51 -3.03
N PHE A 10 15.99 -0.84 -2.51
CA PHE A 10 16.10 -0.09 -1.27
C PHE A 10 15.71 -0.98 -0.08
N ILE A 11 16.68 -1.23 0.81
CA ILE A 11 16.48 -1.94 2.06
C ILE A 11 16.70 -0.94 3.20
N PRO A 12 15.63 -0.32 3.74
CA PRO A 12 15.78 0.59 4.86
C PRO A 12 16.18 -0.19 6.11
N THR A 13 17.10 0.36 6.90
CA THR A 13 17.39 -0.12 8.25
C THR A 13 16.27 0.31 9.20
N ASP A 14 16.17 -0.34 10.37
CA ASP A 14 15.17 0.01 11.37
C ASP A 14 15.33 1.46 11.86
N GLU A 15 16.57 1.96 11.96
CA GLU A 15 16.85 3.36 12.29
C GLU A 15 16.26 4.33 11.25
N VAL A 16 16.42 4.01 9.96
CA VAL A 16 15.85 4.81 8.87
C VAL A 16 14.32 4.78 8.94
N LEU A 17 13.72 3.62 9.19
CA LEU A 17 12.26 3.50 9.36
C LEU A 17 11.75 4.29 10.57
N GLN A 18 12.45 4.21 11.71
CA GLN A 18 12.09 4.95 12.92
C GLN A 18 12.13 6.46 12.69
N THR A 19 13.08 6.95 11.90
CA THR A 19 13.19 8.37 11.56
C THR A 19 11.91 8.88 10.88
N TYR A 20 11.25 8.05 10.07
CA TYR A 20 10.00 8.40 9.41
C TYR A 20 8.75 8.23 10.27
N THR A 21 8.83 7.51 11.39
CA THR A 21 7.68 7.25 12.28
C THR A 21 7.70 8.08 13.57
N LEU A 22 8.73 8.93 13.77
CA LEU A 22 8.84 9.79 14.95
C LEU A 22 7.63 10.74 15.09
N PRO A 23 7.01 10.84 16.28
CA PRO A 23 5.85 11.72 16.53
C PRO A 23 6.11 13.21 16.27
N GLN A 24 7.37 13.65 16.38
CA GLN A 24 7.76 15.04 16.11
C GLN A 24 7.78 15.36 14.60
N SER A 25 7.66 14.35 13.74
CA SER A 25 7.64 14.47 12.28
C SER A 25 6.22 14.55 11.71
N ASN A 26 5.23 15.02 12.47
CA ASN A 26 3.81 15.03 12.06
C ASN A 26 3.55 15.58 10.65
N GLN A 27 4.39 16.47 10.11
CA GLN A 27 4.28 17.00 8.74
C GLN A 27 5.30 16.43 7.72
N ARG A 28 6.27 15.62 8.14
CA ARG A 28 7.41 15.17 7.30
C ARG A 28 7.65 13.66 7.29
N GLY A 29 7.00 12.89 8.16
CA GLY A 29 7.14 11.43 8.28
C GLY A 29 6.02 10.63 7.61
N PHE A 30 6.18 9.32 7.51
CA PHE A 30 5.13 8.41 7.04
C PHE A 30 4.16 8.09 8.18
N ASN A 31 3.07 8.82 8.23
CA ASN A 31 2.02 8.63 9.24
C ASN A 31 0.60 8.81 8.63
N LYS A 32 -0.44 8.46 9.40
CA LYS A 32 -1.84 8.59 8.97
C LYS A 32 -2.28 10.04 8.66
N SER A 33 -1.54 11.06 9.12
CA SER A 33 -1.83 12.45 8.77
C SER A 33 -1.29 12.85 7.39
N THR A 34 -0.19 12.24 6.96
CA THR A 34 0.41 12.45 5.61
C THR A 34 -0.18 11.55 4.53
N ILE A 35 -0.51 10.30 4.88
CA ILE A 35 -1.16 9.33 3.99
C ILE A 35 -2.41 8.83 4.70
N SER A 36 -3.52 9.54 4.48
CA SER A 36 -4.79 9.31 5.17
C SER A 36 -5.45 7.97 4.82
N LYS A 37 -5.23 7.48 3.59
CA LYS A 37 -5.78 6.22 3.10
C LYS A 37 -4.65 5.32 2.56
N PRO A 38 -3.89 4.63 3.44
CA PRO A 38 -2.69 3.89 3.04
C PRO A 38 -2.99 2.73 2.09
N LEU A 39 -4.07 1.97 2.32
CA LEU A 39 -4.48 0.89 1.42
C LEU A 39 -4.96 1.40 0.04
N LEU A 40 -5.68 2.51 0.02
CA LEU A 40 -6.10 3.13 -1.24
C LEU A 40 -4.90 3.68 -2.03
N SER A 41 -3.95 4.30 -1.32
CA SER A 41 -2.70 4.78 -1.93
C SER A 41 -1.91 3.61 -2.50
N PHE A 42 -1.84 2.51 -1.75
CA PHE A 42 -1.21 1.26 -2.19
C PHE A 42 -1.83 0.72 -3.47
N TYR A 43 -3.18 0.70 -3.56
CA TYR A 43 -3.89 0.26 -4.76
C TYR A 43 -3.50 1.07 -6.01
N TYR A 44 -3.47 2.41 -5.91
CA TYR A 44 -3.10 3.25 -7.04
C TYR A 44 -1.62 3.15 -7.40
N LEU A 45 -0.73 3.00 -6.41
CA LEU A 45 0.69 2.74 -6.66
C LEU A 45 0.91 1.41 -7.38
N ASP A 46 0.18 0.37 -7.00
CA ASP A 46 0.22 -0.93 -7.68
C ASP A 46 -0.25 -0.84 -9.13
N MET A 47 -1.36 -0.13 -9.38
CA MET A 47 -1.78 0.18 -10.75
C MET A 47 -0.69 0.93 -11.53
N PHE A 48 -0.05 1.91 -10.91
CA PHE A 48 1.01 2.68 -11.55
C PHE A 48 2.23 1.80 -11.89
N VAL A 49 2.61 0.87 -11.00
CA VAL A 49 3.66 -0.13 -11.27
C VAL A 49 3.29 -0.99 -12.48
N ARG A 50 2.05 -1.47 -12.58
CA ARG A 50 1.58 -2.26 -13.73
C ARG A 50 1.68 -1.47 -15.03
N LEU A 51 1.23 -0.21 -15.04
CA LEU A 51 1.36 0.66 -16.20
C LEU A 51 2.82 0.89 -16.58
N LEU A 52 3.69 1.23 -15.63
CA LEU A 52 5.12 1.44 -15.91
C LEU A 52 5.74 0.22 -16.59
N ARG A 53 5.42 -0.99 -16.12
CA ARG A 53 5.92 -2.24 -16.68
C ARG A 53 5.35 -2.51 -18.08
N GLU A 54 4.05 -2.29 -18.28
CA GLU A 54 3.38 -2.42 -19.57
C GLU A 54 3.99 -1.52 -20.65
N TYR A 55 4.35 -0.28 -20.31
CA TYR A 55 5.00 0.67 -21.21
C TYR A 55 6.53 0.50 -21.31
N GLY A 56 7.10 -0.55 -20.72
CA GLY A 56 8.54 -0.87 -20.81
C GLY A 56 9.45 -0.11 -19.83
N TYR A 57 8.89 0.72 -18.95
CA TYR A 57 9.61 1.45 -17.90
C TYR A 57 9.84 0.62 -16.63
N ASN A 58 10.24 -0.64 -16.80
CA ASN A 58 10.41 -1.61 -15.69
C ASN A 58 11.34 -1.10 -14.59
N HIS A 59 12.43 -0.41 -14.95
CA HIS A 59 13.39 0.17 -13.99
C HIS A 59 12.76 1.26 -13.09
N MET A 60 11.79 2.02 -13.60
CA MET A 60 11.06 3.03 -12.82
C MET A 60 10.04 2.41 -11.85
N SER A 61 9.68 1.15 -12.02
CA SER A 61 8.77 0.47 -11.09
C SER A 61 9.45 0.12 -9.75
N LEU A 62 10.77 -0.06 -9.73
CA LEU A 62 11.55 -0.38 -8.52
C LEU A 62 11.48 0.69 -7.41
N PRO A 63 11.66 2.00 -7.68
CA PRO A 63 11.48 3.03 -6.66
C PRO A 63 10.03 3.13 -6.18
N VAL A 64 9.05 2.93 -7.05
CA VAL A 64 7.61 2.92 -6.66
C VAL A 64 7.32 1.73 -5.74
N LEU A 65 7.81 0.53 -6.07
CA LEU A 65 7.71 -0.65 -5.22
C LEU A 65 8.44 -0.46 -3.88
N SER A 66 9.62 0.19 -3.88
CA SER A 66 10.34 0.52 -2.65
C SER A 66 9.55 1.45 -1.75
N PHE A 67 8.83 2.41 -2.34
CA PHE A 67 7.91 3.30 -1.62
C PHE A 67 6.68 2.55 -1.09
N MET A 68 6.08 1.66 -1.89
CA MET A 68 4.98 0.80 -1.44
C MET A 68 5.40 -0.09 -0.26
N ARG A 69 6.65 -0.58 -0.25
CA ARG A 69 7.20 -1.34 0.87
C ARG A 69 7.27 -0.50 2.14
N LEU A 70 7.70 0.76 2.05
CA LEU A 70 7.73 1.68 3.18
C LEU A 70 6.33 1.87 3.76
N ILE A 71 5.33 2.16 2.92
CA ILE A 71 3.92 2.28 3.34
C ILE A 71 3.43 0.97 4.01
N GLY A 72 3.73 -0.18 3.40
CA GLY A 72 3.37 -1.48 3.93
C GLY A 72 4.02 -1.78 5.29
N GLN A 73 5.26 -1.35 5.50
CA GLN A 73 5.99 -1.52 6.76
C GLN A 73 5.50 -0.55 7.86
N THR A 74 5.27 0.72 7.54
CA THR A 74 5.00 1.76 8.55
C THR A 74 3.53 1.95 8.85
N LEU A 75 2.66 1.94 7.83
CA LEU A 75 1.25 2.34 7.95
C LEU A 75 0.28 1.16 7.98
N VAL A 76 0.52 0.16 7.13
CA VAL A 76 -0.39 -0.99 6.99
C VAL A 76 -0.01 -2.12 7.92
N GLN A 77 1.29 -2.30 8.17
CA GLN A 77 1.87 -3.33 9.07
C GLN A 77 1.49 -4.78 8.72
N SER A 78 0.88 -5.04 7.56
CA SER A 78 0.50 -6.38 7.10
C SER A 78 1.70 -7.14 6.55
N SER A 79 1.89 -8.36 7.05
CA SER A 79 2.97 -9.23 6.58
C SER A 79 2.77 -9.65 5.11
N SER A 80 1.53 -9.95 4.75
CA SER A 80 1.13 -10.34 3.40
C SER A 80 1.43 -9.25 2.36
N ILE A 81 1.12 -7.99 2.67
CA ILE A 81 1.41 -6.85 1.78
C ILE A 81 2.92 -6.65 1.61
N ARG A 82 3.70 -6.75 2.69
CA ARG A 82 5.16 -6.65 2.58
C ARG A 82 5.73 -7.74 1.66
N THR A 83 5.28 -8.98 1.82
CA THR A 83 5.77 -10.08 0.99
C THR A 83 5.33 -9.92 -0.46
N TYR A 84 4.09 -9.47 -0.71
CA TYR A 84 3.63 -9.15 -2.06
C TYR A 84 4.54 -8.12 -2.76
N VAL A 85 4.91 -7.04 -2.07
CA VAL A 85 5.81 -6.02 -2.63
C VAL A 85 7.20 -6.60 -2.89
N LEU A 86 7.74 -7.41 -1.97
CA LEU A 86 9.05 -8.06 -2.17
C LEU A 86 9.03 -9.01 -3.37
N LEU A 87 7.99 -9.83 -3.53
CA LEU A 87 7.84 -10.70 -4.70
C LEU A 87 7.74 -9.90 -6.00
N SER A 88 7.04 -8.76 -5.97
CA SER A 88 6.94 -7.86 -7.12
C SER A 88 8.30 -7.25 -7.49
N ILE A 89 9.09 -6.82 -6.50
CA ILE A 89 10.48 -6.34 -6.71
C ILE A 89 11.34 -7.45 -7.30
N GLN A 90 11.23 -8.67 -6.77
CA GLN A 90 11.98 -9.83 -7.28
C GLN A 90 11.67 -10.06 -8.77
N GLN A 91 10.39 -10.04 -9.15
CA GLN A 91 9.96 -10.21 -10.53
C GLN A 91 10.56 -9.13 -11.45
N VAL A 92 10.51 -7.86 -11.04
CA VAL A 92 11.09 -6.76 -11.83
C VAL A 92 12.62 -6.88 -11.92
N CYS A 93 13.28 -7.28 -10.84
CA CYS A 93 14.73 -7.53 -10.86
C CYS A 93 15.08 -8.66 -11.83
N GLN A 94 14.26 -9.71 -11.90
CA GLN A 94 14.42 -10.79 -12.86
C GLN A 94 14.23 -10.28 -14.30
N GLU A 95 13.20 -9.46 -14.57
CA GLU A 95 12.96 -8.84 -15.88
C GLU A 95 14.13 -7.96 -16.35
N LEU A 96 14.82 -7.32 -15.41
CA LEU A 96 15.98 -6.46 -15.67
C LEU A 96 17.33 -7.21 -15.62
N ASN A 97 17.33 -8.53 -15.43
CA ASN A 97 18.53 -9.36 -15.24
C ASN A 97 19.44 -8.92 -14.06
N LEU A 98 18.84 -8.43 -12.97
CA LEU A 98 19.52 -7.97 -11.76
C LEU A 98 19.57 -9.09 -10.72
N LEU A 99 20.52 -10.02 -10.88
CA LEU A 99 20.60 -11.26 -10.08
C LEU A 99 20.86 -11.03 -8.59
N GLU A 100 21.81 -10.16 -8.24
CA GLU A 100 22.16 -9.92 -6.83
C GLU A 100 20.99 -9.30 -6.04
N PRO A 101 20.36 -8.19 -6.50
CA PRO A 101 19.21 -7.64 -5.78
C PRO A 101 18.01 -8.60 -5.73
N MET A 102 17.80 -9.39 -6.80
CA MET A 102 16.77 -10.44 -6.82
C MET A 102 16.99 -11.47 -5.70
N GLN A 103 18.22 -11.94 -5.50
CA GLN A 103 18.55 -12.91 -4.45
C GLN A 103 18.33 -12.32 -3.05
N THR A 104 18.76 -11.07 -2.81
CA THR A 104 18.55 -10.40 -1.52
C THR A 104 17.06 -10.28 -1.20
N VAL A 105 16.24 -9.87 -2.17
CA VAL A 105 14.79 -9.73 -1.99
C VAL A 105 14.10 -11.08 -1.78
N CYS A 106 14.54 -12.12 -2.50
CA CYS A 106 14.02 -13.48 -2.32
C CYS A 106 14.28 -14.02 -0.90
N GLN A 107 15.42 -13.69 -0.29
CA GLN A 107 15.72 -14.07 1.09
C GLN A 107 14.81 -13.33 2.08
N LEU A 108 14.57 -12.04 1.85
CA LEU A 108 13.69 -11.22 2.70
C LEU A 108 12.21 -11.60 2.61
N ALA A 109 11.76 -12.13 1.47
CA ALA A 109 10.37 -12.52 1.24
C ALA A 109 9.98 -13.82 1.96
N ARG A 110 10.94 -14.58 2.50
CA ARG A 110 10.71 -15.90 3.11
C ARG A 110 10.64 -15.83 4.64
N PRO A 111 9.79 -16.63 5.29
CA PRO A 111 8.78 -17.50 4.69
C PRO A 111 7.52 -16.73 4.24
N PHE A 112 6.98 -17.11 3.09
CA PHE A 112 5.69 -16.61 2.60
C PHE A 112 4.58 -17.46 3.21
N THR A 113 3.92 -16.93 4.23
CA THR A 113 2.69 -17.49 4.80
C THR A 113 1.67 -16.37 4.95
N ILE A 114 0.52 -16.52 4.28
CA ILE A 114 -0.64 -15.69 4.56
C ILE A 114 -1.14 -16.11 5.94
N ARG A 115 -1.04 -15.23 6.92
CA ARG A 115 -1.52 -15.50 8.28
C ARG A 115 -3.03 -15.30 8.34
N ASP A 116 -3.71 -16.17 9.07
CA ASP A 116 -5.16 -16.06 9.31
C ASP A 116 -5.52 -14.71 9.96
N ASP A 117 -4.61 -14.15 10.77
CA ASP A 117 -4.74 -12.82 11.39
C ASP A 117 -4.87 -11.69 10.35
N ASP A 118 -4.06 -11.72 9.28
CA ASP A 118 -4.10 -10.71 8.21
C ASP A 118 -5.45 -10.77 7.47
N LEU A 119 -5.99 -11.98 7.28
CA LEU A 119 -7.27 -12.21 6.62
C LEU A 119 -8.45 -11.74 7.49
N ALA A 120 -8.38 -11.96 8.80
CA ALA A 120 -9.41 -11.53 9.75
C ALA A 120 -9.57 -9.99 9.76
N VAL A 121 -8.46 -9.26 9.77
CA VAL A 121 -8.47 -7.78 9.74
C VAL A 121 -9.08 -7.27 8.42
N SER A 122 -8.65 -7.81 7.28
CA SER A 122 -9.19 -7.42 5.98
C SER A 122 -10.71 -7.66 5.87
N ARG A 123 -11.19 -8.81 6.36
CA ARG A 123 -12.63 -9.11 6.40
C ARG A 123 -13.40 -8.14 7.29
N ALA A 124 -12.87 -7.80 8.46
CA ALA A 124 -13.50 -6.84 9.37
C ALA A 124 -13.60 -5.43 8.75
N GLU A 125 -12.54 -4.97 8.06
CA GLU A 125 -12.54 -3.68 7.36
C GLU A 125 -13.60 -3.65 6.25
N MET A 126 -13.69 -4.71 5.44
CA MET A 126 -14.71 -4.83 4.40
C MET A 126 -16.12 -4.76 4.97
N ILE A 127 -16.40 -5.49 6.07
CA ILE A 127 -17.70 -5.47 6.75
C ILE A 127 -18.03 -4.05 7.22
N SER A 128 -17.08 -3.36 7.86
CA SER A 128 -17.30 -1.99 8.34
C SER A 128 -17.62 -1.03 7.18
N TYR A 129 -16.93 -1.17 6.04
CA TYR A 129 -17.15 -0.34 4.87
C TYR A 129 -18.52 -0.61 4.25
N THR A 130 -18.92 -1.88 4.12
CA THR A 130 -20.28 -2.23 3.65
C THR A 130 -21.37 -1.66 4.55
N ASN A 131 -21.18 -1.68 5.87
CA ASN A 131 -22.14 -1.11 6.81
C ASN A 131 -22.28 0.40 6.63
N LEU A 132 -21.16 1.11 6.46
CA LEU A 132 -21.16 2.56 6.19
C LEU A 132 -21.91 2.90 4.88
N LEU A 133 -21.72 2.11 3.82
CA LEU A 133 -22.42 2.32 2.54
C LEU A 133 -23.93 2.03 2.62
N VAL A 134 -24.35 1.12 3.51
CA VAL A 134 -25.78 0.89 3.78
C VAL A 134 -26.35 2.10 4.52
N GLN A 135 -25.66 2.55 5.57
CA GLN A 135 -26.09 3.71 6.36
C GLN A 135 -26.20 4.98 5.52
N GLN A 136 -25.22 5.27 4.66
CA GLN A 136 -25.27 6.41 3.75
C GLN A 136 -26.47 6.36 2.79
N ARG A 137 -26.83 5.17 2.29
CA ARG A 137 -28.01 5.00 1.43
C ARG A 137 -29.31 5.23 2.20
N GLU A 138 -29.39 4.79 3.44
CA GLU A 138 -30.55 5.03 4.31
C GLU A 138 -30.71 6.52 4.61
N ASP A 139 -29.62 7.20 4.97
CA ASP A 139 -29.60 8.64 5.23
C ASP A 139 -30.01 9.45 3.98
N GLU A 140 -29.50 9.10 2.80
CA GLU A 140 -29.89 9.72 1.53
C GLU A 140 -31.37 9.50 1.19
N ALA A 141 -31.92 8.31 1.47
CA ALA A 141 -33.33 8.03 1.25
C ALA A 141 -34.24 8.85 2.18
N GLN A 142 -33.85 9.00 3.45
CA GLN A 142 -34.56 9.82 4.42
C GLN A 142 -34.52 11.31 4.05
N LEU A 143 -33.38 11.82 3.59
CA LEU A 143 -33.24 13.19 3.11
C LEU A 143 -34.13 13.45 1.88
N LYS A 144 -34.18 12.51 0.93
CA LYS A 144 -35.09 12.64 -0.24
C LYS A 144 -36.56 12.65 0.16
N ALA A 145 -36.95 11.83 1.14
CA ALA A 145 -38.32 11.78 1.64
C ALA A 145 -38.74 13.09 2.35
N THR A 146 -37.83 13.70 3.12
CA THR A 146 -38.08 14.97 3.83
C THR A 146 -38.07 16.20 2.92
N VAL A 147 -37.19 16.23 1.91
CA VAL A 147 -37.20 17.29 0.88
C VAL A 147 -38.44 17.17 -0.03
N GLY A 148 -38.84 15.94 -0.38
CA GLY A 148 -40.04 15.68 -1.18
C GLY A 148 -41.35 16.05 -0.47
N SER A 149 -41.43 15.88 0.85
CA SER A 149 -42.62 16.28 1.63
C SER A 149 -42.71 17.80 1.85
N SER A 150 -41.58 18.51 1.91
CA SER A 150 -41.53 19.96 2.10
C SER A 150 -41.84 20.76 0.83
N GLY A 151 -41.74 20.14 -0.36
CA GLY A 151 -42.07 20.76 -1.65
C GLY A 151 -43.54 20.67 -2.07
N SER A 152 -44.41 20.04 -1.26
CA SER A 152 -45.83 19.83 -1.57
C SER A 152 -46.78 20.86 -0.91
N VAL A 153 -46.25 21.93 -0.30
CA VAL A 153 -47.03 22.99 0.34
C VAL A 153 -46.85 24.30 -0.42
N PHE A 154 -47.38 24.37 -1.64
CA PHE A 154 -47.73 25.62 -2.34
C PHE A 154 -48.87 25.34 -3.32
#